data_AF-A0A353NNQ8-F1
#
_entry.id   AF-A0A353NNQ8-F1
#
_cell.length_a   1.000
_cell.length_b   1.000
_cell.length_c   1.000
_cell.angle_alpha   90.00
_cell.angle_beta   90.00
_cell.angle_gamma   90.00
#
_symmetry.space_group_name_H-M   'P 1'
#
loop_
_entity.id
_entity.type
_entity.pdbx_description
1 polymer ?
#
loop_
_entity_poly.entity_id
_entity_poly.type
_entity_poly.pdbx_seq_one_letter_code
_entity_poly.pdbx_strand_id
1 'polypeptide(L)'
;VYNLNSMHSRAGSQVPFSSLNLGTDISEPGRLVTRNLLLAYEAGLGKGENPIFPNIIFRLKKGINFNPEDPNYDLFQLAIRVASKRLNPTFSFMDASFNKQYGD
;
A
#
# COMPACT_ATOMS: atom_id res chain seq x y z
N VAL A 1 4.50 7.04 -7.41
CA VAL A 1 4.53 5.77 -8.18
C VAL A 1 5.42 5.90 -9.42
N TYR A 2 5.11 6.79 -10.38
CA TYR A 2 5.89 6.96 -11.62
C TYR A 2 7.41 7.07 -11.43
N ASN A 3 7.89 8.03 -10.62
CA ASN A 3 9.33 8.24 -10.40
C ASN A 3 10.05 7.00 -9.86
N LEU A 4 9.38 6.19 -9.04
CA LEU A 4 9.93 4.95 -8.50
C LEU A 4 10.01 3.82 -9.53
N ASN A 5 9.57 4.05 -10.78
CA ASN A 5 9.71 3.11 -11.90
C ASN A 5 10.50 3.72 -13.08
N SER A 6 10.87 5.00 -13.03
CA SER A 6 11.57 5.70 -14.12
C SER A 6 12.90 6.32 -13.71
N MET A 7 13.12 6.56 -12.41
CA MET A 7 14.41 7.02 -11.89
C MET A 7 15.40 5.86 -11.82
N HIS A 8 16.65 6.15 -12.18
CA HIS A 8 17.74 5.20 -12.14
C HIS A 8 18.77 5.63 -11.09
N SER A 9 19.28 4.68 -10.31
CA SER A 9 20.39 4.93 -9.38
C SER A 9 21.68 5.24 -10.16
N ARG A 10 22.47 6.22 -9.69
CA ARG A 10 23.72 6.64 -10.36
C ARG A 10 24.74 5.51 -10.52
N ALA A 11 24.73 4.52 -9.61
CA ALA A 11 25.76 3.49 -9.51
C ALA A 11 25.41 2.16 -10.19
N GLY A 12 24.36 2.08 -11.01
CA GLY A 12 24.04 0.82 -11.68
C GLY A 12 22.90 0.85 -12.69
N SER A 13 22.35 2.03 -13.00
CA SER A 13 21.22 2.16 -13.94
C SER A 13 20.07 1.22 -13.61
N GLN A 14 19.74 1.07 -12.32
CA GLN A 14 18.61 0.27 -11.85
C GLN A 14 17.61 1.15 -11.13
N VAL A 15 16.34 0.75 -11.23
CA VAL A 15 15.25 1.36 -10.48
C VAL A 15 15.42 1.04 -8.99
N PRO A 16 15.26 2.02 -8.08
CA PRO A 16 15.43 1.81 -6.65
C PRO A 16 14.36 0.86 -6.10
N PHE A 17 14.82 -0.21 -5.44
CA PHE A 17 13.94 -1.08 -4.67
C PHE A 17 13.37 -0.29 -3.50
N SER A 18 12.05 -0.10 -3.51
CA SER A 18 11.37 0.71 -2.50
C SER A 18 10.12 0.00 -1.99
N SER A 19 9.89 0.10 -0.68
CA SER A 19 8.72 -0.46 -0.02
C SER A 19 8.07 0.60 0.87
N LEU A 20 6.73 0.59 0.93
CA LEU A 20 5.95 1.48 1.78
C LEU A 20 4.99 0.67 2.65
N ASN A 21 4.97 0.93 3.95
CA ASN A 21 4.02 0.35 4.90
C ASN A 21 2.95 1.38 5.25
N LEU A 22 1.68 1.00 5.17
CA LEU A 22 0.55 1.88 5.44
C LEU A 22 -0.70 1.10 5.87
N GLY A 23 -1.79 1.79 6.19
CA GLY A 23 -3.11 1.19 6.44
C GLY A 23 -3.64 1.38 7.86
N THR A 24 -2.75 1.60 8.85
CA THR A 24 -3.13 1.73 10.27
C THR A 24 -3.33 3.16 10.76
N ASP A 25 -2.97 4.17 9.97
CA ASP A 25 -3.19 5.58 10.31
C ASP A 25 -4.66 5.98 10.06
N ILE A 26 -5.37 6.39 11.12
CA ILE A 26 -6.78 6.78 11.09
C ILE A 26 -6.99 8.29 10.96
N SER A 27 -5.92 9.08 10.98
CA SER A 27 -6.01 10.52 10.76
C SER A 27 -6.51 10.82 9.35
N GLU A 28 -7.28 11.89 9.20
CA GLU A 28 -7.77 12.31 7.88
C GLU A 28 -6.63 12.48 6.85
N PRO A 29 -5.48 13.12 7.18
CA PRO A 29 -4.33 13.18 6.27
C PRO A 29 -3.74 11.80 5.94
N GLY A 30 -3.58 10.92 6.93
CA GLY A 30 -3.04 9.57 6.72
C GLY A 30 -3.92 8.72 5.80
N ARG A 31 -5.25 8.83 5.97
CA ARG A 31 -6.24 8.21 5.09
C ARG A 31 -6.18 8.76 3.67
N LEU A 32 -6.03 10.09 3.52
CA LEU A 32 -5.89 10.73 2.21
C LEU A 32 -4.63 10.25 1.48
N VAL A 33 -3.49 10.15 2.17
CA VAL A 33 -2.24 9.61 1.60
C VAL A 33 -2.43 8.16 1.15
N THR A 34 -3.02 7.32 2.02
CA THR A 34 -3.27 5.90 1.71
C THR A 34 -4.18 5.76 0.49
N ARG A 35 -5.31 6.48 0.46
CA ARG A 35 -6.27 6.45 -0.64
C ARG A 35 -5.63 6.84 -1.96
N ASN A 36 -4.94 7.99 -1.98
CA ASN A 36 -4.36 8.52 -3.21
C ASN A 36 -3.19 7.67 -3.72
N LEU A 37 -2.40 7.07 -2.82
CA LEU A 37 -1.36 6.12 -3.23
C LEU A 37 -1.96 4.87 -3.87
N LEU A 38 -3.01 4.29 -3.27
CA LEU A 38 -3.70 3.13 -3.83
C LEU A 38 -4.34 3.44 -5.19
N LEU A 39 -5.04 4.58 -5.32
CA LEU A 39 -5.63 5.01 -6.59
C LEU A 39 -4.58 5.27 -7.67
N ALA A 40 -3.44 5.90 -7.32
CA ALA A 40 -2.34 6.11 -8.25
C ALA A 40 -1.70 4.78 -8.69
N TYR A 41 -1.60 3.80 -7.79
CA TYR A 41 -1.10 2.47 -8.13
C TYR A 41 -2.09 1.70 -9.02
N GLU A 42 -3.39 1.82 -8.75
CA GLU A 42 -4.46 1.24 -9.55
C GLU A 42 -4.48 1.79 -10.97
N ALA A 43 -4.29 3.11 -11.13
CA ALA A 43 -4.22 3.78 -12.43
C ALA A 43 -3.08 3.22 -13.31
N GLY A 44 -2.01 2.72 -12.69
CA GLY A 44 -0.83 2.21 -13.37
C GLY A 44 0.10 3.32 -13.85
N LEU A 45 1.13 2.92 -14.59
CA LEU A 45 2.08 3.84 -15.24
C LEU A 45 1.59 4.17 -16.64
N GLY A 46 1.95 5.33 -17.20
CA GLY A 46 1.80 5.62 -18.63
C GLY A 46 0.45 5.23 -19.23
N LYS A 47 0.43 4.14 -20.02
CA LYS A 47 -0.76 3.61 -20.71
C LYS A 47 -1.53 2.58 -19.86
N GLY A 48 -1.31 2.58 -18.55
CA GLY A 48 -1.87 1.64 -17.60
C GLY A 48 -0.96 0.44 -17.32
N GLU A 49 0.35 0.51 -17.58
CA GLU A 49 1.27 -0.58 -17.25
C GLU A 49 1.31 -0.85 -15.74
N ASN A 50 1.56 -2.12 -15.36
CA ASN A 50 1.67 -2.51 -13.95
C ASN A 50 2.94 -1.90 -13.33
N PRO A 51 2.82 -1.09 -12.26
CA PRO A 51 3.98 -0.62 -11.52
C PRO A 51 4.69 -1.80 -10.84
N ILE A 52 6.02 -1.77 -10.81
CA ILE A 52 6.83 -2.72 -10.01
C ILE A 52 7.07 -2.13 -8.61
N PHE A 53 7.33 -0.82 -8.55
CA PHE A 53 7.62 -0.11 -7.30
C PHE A 53 6.68 1.07 -7.03
N PRO A 54 6.49 1.47 -5.76
CA PRO A 54 6.99 0.77 -4.57
C PRO A 54 6.24 -0.55 -4.35
N ASN A 55 6.84 -1.48 -3.62
CA ASN A 55 6.08 -2.57 -3.03
C ASN A 55 5.26 -2.00 -1.86
N ILE A 56 3.94 -2.10 -1.92
CA ILE A 56 3.05 -1.60 -0.89
C ILE A 56 2.69 -2.76 0.04
N ILE A 57 2.92 -2.56 1.33
CA ILE A 57 2.48 -3.45 2.40
C ILE A 57 1.35 -2.75 3.15
N PHE A 58 0.13 -3.26 2.95
CA PHE A 58 -1.06 -2.83 3.67
C PHE A 58 -1.15 -3.60 5.01
N ARG A 59 -0.94 -2.90 6.12
CA ARG A 59 -1.03 -3.45 7.48
C ARG A 59 -2.51 -3.56 7.88
N LEU A 60 -2.96 -4.77 8.18
CA LEU A 60 -4.30 -5.08 8.66
C LEU A 60 -4.33 -5.16 10.18
N LYS A 61 -5.28 -4.47 10.82
CA LYS A 61 -5.47 -4.48 12.27
C LYS A 61 -6.95 -4.31 12.63
N LYS A 62 -7.46 -5.16 13.51
CA LYS A 62 -8.81 -5.07 14.06
C LYS A 62 -9.00 -3.76 14.82
N GLY A 63 -10.15 -3.10 14.65
CA GLY A 63 -10.40 -1.78 15.21
C GLY A 63 -9.87 -0.65 14.35
N ILE A 64 -9.22 -0.95 13.21
CA ILE A 64 -8.68 0.06 12.28
C ILE A 64 -9.19 -0.15 10.86
N ASN A 65 -9.02 -1.32 10.27
CA ASN A 65 -9.37 -1.54 8.86
C ASN A 65 -9.88 -2.94 8.52
N PHE A 66 -10.02 -3.84 9.49
CA PHE A 66 -10.25 -5.24 9.22
C PHE A 66 -11.75 -5.58 9.16
N ASN A 67 -12.55 -4.98 10.04
CA ASN A 67 -13.98 -5.22 10.10
C ASN A 67 -14.81 -4.09 9.45
N PRO A 68 -16.04 -4.34 8.98
CA PRO A 68 -16.89 -3.34 8.33
C PRO A 68 -17.11 -2.04 9.10
N GLU A 69 -17.16 -2.11 10.43
CA GLU A 69 -17.33 -0.98 11.34
C GLU A 69 -16.04 -0.18 11.59
N ASP A 70 -14.89 -0.72 11.20
CA ASP A 70 -13.60 -0.09 11.46
C ASP A 70 -13.41 1.16 10.58
N PRO A 71 -12.74 2.21 11.08
CA PRO A 71 -12.68 3.52 10.42
C PRO A 71 -12.13 3.47 9.00
N ASN A 72 -11.12 2.63 8.74
CA ASN A 72 -10.42 2.49 7.46
C ASN A 72 -10.84 1.25 6.67
N TYR A 73 -11.99 0.63 6.98
CA TYR A 73 -12.48 -0.53 6.23
C TYR A 73 -12.65 -0.24 4.73
N ASP A 74 -13.07 0.98 4.38
CA ASP A 74 -13.15 1.45 3.01
C ASP A 74 -11.79 1.42 2.29
N LEU A 75 -10.70 1.71 3.00
CA LEU A 75 -9.34 1.62 2.47
C LEU A 75 -8.87 0.17 2.31
N PHE A 76 -9.31 -0.74 3.17
CA PHE A 76 -9.05 -2.18 2.99
C PHE A 76 -9.75 -2.71 1.74
N GLN A 77 -11.03 -2.36 1.54
CA GLN A 77 -11.75 -2.71 0.31
C GLN A 77 -11.06 -2.14 -0.93
N LEU A 78 -10.59 -0.89 -0.87
CA LEU A 78 -9.80 -0.29 -1.94
C LEU A 78 -8.51 -1.08 -2.17
N ALA A 79 -7.77 -1.44 -1.12
CA ALA A 79 -6.53 -2.21 -1.22
C ALA A 79 -6.75 -3.58 -1.89
N ILE A 80 -7.82 -4.30 -1.53
CA ILE A 80 -8.21 -5.55 -2.21
C ILE A 80 -8.47 -5.30 -3.70
N ARG A 81 -9.22 -4.25 -4.03
CA ARG A 81 -9.50 -3.89 -5.43
C ARG A 81 -8.22 -3.64 -6.21
N VAL A 82 -7.27 -2.88 -5.67
CA VAL A 82 -5.98 -2.62 -6.32
C VAL A 82 -5.17 -3.91 -6.48
N ALA A 83 -5.09 -4.72 -5.41
CA ALA A 83 -4.37 -5.99 -5.43
C ALA A 83 -4.91 -6.95 -6.50
N SER A 84 -6.23 -7.00 -6.69
CA SER A 84 -6.87 -7.84 -7.72
C SER A 84 -6.48 -7.46 -9.15
N LYS A 85 -6.07 -6.21 -9.38
CA LYS A 85 -5.68 -5.68 -10.71
C LYS A 85 -4.17 -5.64 -10.92
N ARG A 86 -3.40 -5.37 -9.85
CA ARG A 86 -1.97 -5.01 -9.94
C ARG A 86 -1.06 -5.95 -9.15
N LEU A 87 -1.60 -6.98 -8.49
CA LEU A 87 -0.88 -7.89 -7.58
C LEU A 87 -0.19 -7.19 -6.39
N ASN A 88 -0.58 -5.95 -6.12
CA ASN A 88 -0.11 -5.11 -5.03
C ASN A 88 -1.27 -4.19 -4.60
N PRO A 89 -1.46 -3.86 -3.31
CA PRO A 89 -0.62 -4.16 -2.16
C PRO A 89 -0.58 -5.64 -1.74
N THR A 90 0.46 -5.99 -1.00
CA THR A 90 0.53 -7.18 -0.15
C THR A 90 -0.03 -6.85 1.24
N PHE A 91 -0.41 -7.88 2.02
CA PHE A 91 -1.08 -7.68 3.30
C PHE A 91 -0.26 -8.24 4.47
N SER A 92 -0.11 -7.44 5.53
CA SER A 92 0.53 -7.85 6.78
C SER A 92 -0.46 -7.79 7.94
N PHE A 93 -0.77 -8.93 8.54
CA PHE A 93 -1.77 -9.04 9.62
C PHE A 93 -1.11 -8.72 10.96
N MET A 94 -1.40 -7.55 11.52
CA MET A 94 -0.75 -7.07 12.73
C MET A 94 -1.22 -7.78 14.01
N ASP A 95 -2.41 -8.36 13.99
CA ASP A 95 -2.95 -9.11 15.13
C ASP A 95 -2.44 -10.55 15.21
N ALA A 96 -1.70 -11.02 14.19
CA ALA A 96 -1.08 -12.34 14.21
C ALA A 96 -0.09 -12.46 15.37
N SER A 97 0.00 -13.64 16.00
CA SER A 97 0.84 -13.89 17.19
C SER A 97 2.28 -13.41 17.04
N PHE A 98 2.87 -13.61 15.86
CA PHE A 98 4.23 -13.17 15.54
C PHE A 98 4.35 -11.65 15.36
N ASN A 99 3.35 -11.01 14.74
CA ASN A 99 3.38 -9.60 14.38
C ASN A 99 2.91 -8.66 15.49
N LYS A 100 2.20 -9.18 16.50
CA LYS A 100 1.53 -8.41 17.55
C LYS A 100 2.45 -7.41 18.25
N GLN A 101 3.71 -7.79 18.52
CA GLN A 101 4.72 -6.92 19.15
C GLN A 101 5.16 -5.74 18.27
N TYR A 102 4.90 -5.79 16.96
CA TYR A 102 5.19 -4.73 15.99
C TYR A 102 3.92 -4.02 15.53
N GLY A 103 2.78 -4.32 16.16
CA GLY A 103 1.43 -3.89 15.79
C GLY A 103 1.07 -2.49 16.25
N ASP A 104 1.92 -1.87 17.07
CA ASP A 104 1.77 -0.48 17.50
C ASP A 104 2.10 0.52 16.36
#